data_AF-A0A537EAE0-F1
#
_entry.id   AF-A0A537EAE0-F1
#
_cell.length_a   1.000
_cell.length_b   1.000
_cell.length_c   1.000
_cell.angle_alpha   90.00
_cell.angle_beta   90.00
_cell.angle_gamma   90.00
#
_symmetry.space_group_name_H-M   'P 1'
#
loop_
_entity.id
_entity.type
_entity.pdbx_description
1 polymer ?
#
loop_
_entity_poly.entity_id
_entity_poly.type
_entity_poly.pdbx_seq_one_letter_code
_entity_poly.pdbx_strand_id
1 'polypeptide(L)'
;MSSKSGSSRSVPGLRVFFGDLRKMTSMEVADGEVSLIVTSPPYFNAPFDYPDLFPSYEDYLNLIRSFASQSRRVLGRGRICAIVTDDMLVKEGSNSRGRKYPLVADTTRICLDAGLLYRDKITWVKPAGYTRISRRSGVVLQHPYPMYFYPDNIQESILLFQNGEFDYSHLKDAPRYVLESSKIDTVQLNKERWNLTVWNITNVLPMRGRVEEGIAAFPEEIPRRLIKLFTMVGETVFDPFTGSGTTLKVARELGRRGVGYEIDLELGRAIREKLGGENLIIEEREGARRLRKSLQNKVRRQRSVAKQLVLRPIF
;
A
#
# COMPACT_ATOMS: atom_id res chain seq x y z
N MET A 1 12.24 7.62 50.48
CA MET A 1 12.63 7.44 49.06
C MET A 1 11.41 6.89 48.32
N SER A 2 10.65 7.76 47.66
CA SER A 2 9.41 7.40 46.98
C SER A 2 9.74 6.91 45.57
N SER A 3 9.44 5.65 45.29
CA SER A 3 9.59 5.01 43.99
C SER A 3 8.58 5.61 43.02
N LYS A 4 9.09 6.32 41.99
CA LYS A 4 8.28 6.71 40.84
C LYS A 4 7.87 5.44 40.10
N SER A 5 6.62 5.04 40.26
CA SER A 5 5.96 4.07 39.40
C SER A 5 5.93 4.64 37.98
N GLY A 6 6.80 4.10 37.12
CA GLY A 6 6.70 4.32 35.69
C GLY A 6 5.35 3.77 35.22
N SER A 7 4.45 4.65 34.80
CA SER A 7 3.28 4.27 34.02
C SER A 7 3.76 3.40 32.86
N SER A 8 3.43 2.11 32.90
CA SER A 8 3.63 1.22 31.77
C SER A 8 2.81 1.79 30.61
N ARG A 9 3.49 2.35 29.60
CA ARG A 9 2.83 2.77 28.37
C ARG A 9 2.27 1.50 27.74
N SER A 10 0.95 1.32 27.78
CA SER A 10 0.27 0.20 27.14
C SER A 10 0.72 0.13 25.68
N VAL A 11 1.25 -1.02 25.26
CA VAL A 11 1.66 -1.24 23.87
C VAL A 11 0.46 -0.95 22.95
N PRO A 12 0.58 -0.07 21.94
CA PRO A 12 -0.53 0.25 21.05
C PRO A 12 -1.10 -1.01 20.39
N GLY A 13 -2.42 -1.17 20.45
CA GLY A 13 -3.09 -2.33 19.87
C GLY A 13 -3.02 -2.35 18.35
N LEU A 14 -2.76 -3.54 17.80
CA LEU A 14 -2.86 -3.83 16.38
C LEU A 14 -4.02 -4.80 16.14
N ARG A 15 -4.84 -4.53 15.13
CA ARG A 15 -5.96 -5.39 14.72
C ARG A 15 -5.83 -5.70 13.23
N VAL A 16 -5.87 -6.97 12.85
CA VAL A 16 -5.83 -7.40 11.45
C VAL A 16 -7.03 -8.29 11.17
N PHE A 17 -7.82 -7.90 10.16
CA PHE A 17 -8.94 -8.66 9.65
C PHE A 17 -8.52 -9.38 8.37
N PHE A 18 -8.56 -10.71 8.40
CA PHE A 18 -8.50 -11.48 7.18
C PHE A 18 -9.88 -11.51 6.54
N GLY A 19 -10.08 -10.78 5.44
CA GLY A 19 -11.40 -10.61 4.85
C GLY A 19 -11.41 -9.72 3.63
N ASP A 20 -12.58 -9.61 3.01
CA ASP A 20 -12.82 -8.72 1.88
C ASP A 20 -13.19 -7.32 2.39
N LEU A 21 -12.32 -6.32 2.15
CA LEU A 21 -12.56 -4.91 2.49
C LEU A 21 -13.95 -4.41 2.09
N ARG A 22 -14.50 -4.91 0.98
CA ARG A 22 -15.82 -4.50 0.47
C ARG A 22 -16.95 -4.82 1.45
N LYS A 23 -16.74 -5.81 2.32
CA LYS A 23 -17.68 -6.26 3.36
C LYS A 23 -17.39 -5.67 4.74
N MET A 24 -16.41 -4.78 4.87
CA MET A 24 -16.05 -4.16 6.15
C MET A 24 -17.24 -3.40 6.76
N THR A 25 -17.51 -3.70 8.03
CA THR A 25 -18.62 -3.15 8.81
C THR A 25 -18.16 -2.04 9.77
N SER A 26 -19.11 -1.27 10.31
CA SER A 26 -18.87 -0.26 11.34
C SER A 26 -18.50 -0.85 12.71
N MET A 27 -18.86 -2.11 12.97
CA MET A 27 -18.44 -2.85 14.16
C MET A 27 -16.96 -3.21 14.13
N GLU A 28 -16.42 -3.41 12.92
CA GLU A 28 -15.00 -3.70 12.72
C GLU A 28 -14.19 -2.40 12.66
N VAL A 29 -14.61 -1.40 11.90
CA VAL A 29 -13.94 -0.10 11.87
C VAL A 29 -15.00 0.97 11.90
N ALA A 30 -15.04 1.71 13.01
CA ALA A 30 -16.09 2.70 13.23
C ALA A 30 -15.92 3.90 12.28
N ASP A 31 -17.05 4.53 11.98
CA ASP A 31 -17.08 5.75 11.16
C ASP A 31 -16.25 6.84 11.85
N GLY A 32 -15.35 7.47 11.11
CA GLY A 32 -14.49 8.54 11.63
C GLY A 32 -13.38 8.12 12.60
N GLU A 33 -13.15 6.82 12.86
CA GLU A 33 -12.14 6.34 13.83
C GLU A 33 -10.70 6.51 13.32
N VAL A 34 -10.49 6.51 12.00
CA VAL A 34 -9.17 6.45 11.38
C VAL A 34 -8.58 7.85 11.19
N SER A 35 -7.33 8.04 11.63
CA SER A 35 -6.60 9.31 11.47
C SER A 35 -5.73 9.36 10.23
N LEU A 36 -5.29 8.21 9.71
CA LEU A 36 -4.49 8.13 8.49
C LEU A 36 -4.70 6.77 7.84
N ILE A 37 -4.91 6.77 6.52
CA ILE A 37 -4.77 5.58 5.70
C ILE A 37 -3.42 5.64 4.99
N VAL A 38 -2.61 4.58 5.07
CA VAL A 38 -1.43 4.40 4.21
C VAL A 38 -1.52 3.02 3.61
N THR A 39 -1.60 2.94 2.29
CA THR A 39 -1.81 1.65 1.62
C THR A 39 -1.32 1.64 0.19
N SER A 40 -1.23 0.46 -0.39
CA SER A 40 -0.98 0.22 -1.82
C SER A 40 -1.98 -0.81 -2.30
N PRO A 41 -3.05 -0.41 -3.01
CA PRO A 41 -4.03 -1.35 -3.54
C PRO A 41 -3.37 -2.39 -4.46
N PRO A 42 -3.92 -3.61 -4.55
CA PRO A 42 -3.42 -4.60 -5.50
C PRO A 42 -3.55 -4.06 -6.92
N TYR A 43 -2.47 -4.06 -7.67
CA TYR A 43 -2.47 -3.56 -9.04
C TYR A 43 -3.24 -4.49 -9.99
N PHE A 44 -3.90 -3.91 -11.00
CA PHE A 44 -4.63 -4.68 -12.01
C PHE A 44 -3.70 -5.66 -12.74
N ASN A 45 -3.94 -6.96 -12.53
CA ASN A 45 -3.26 -8.09 -13.19
C ASN A 45 -1.74 -7.92 -13.28
N ALA A 46 -1.13 -7.46 -12.17
CA ALA A 46 0.32 -7.35 -12.04
C ALA A 46 0.97 -8.72 -12.33
N PRO A 47 1.79 -8.86 -13.38
CA PRO A 47 2.23 -10.17 -13.88
C PRO A 47 3.00 -11.01 -12.87
N PHE A 48 3.63 -10.36 -11.88
CA PHE A 48 4.51 -11.00 -10.91
C PHE A 48 3.85 -11.26 -9.57
N ASP A 49 2.86 -10.45 -9.20
CA ASP A 49 2.25 -10.50 -7.86
C ASP A 49 0.87 -11.18 -7.91
N TYR A 50 0.04 -10.80 -8.90
CA TYR A 50 -1.37 -11.16 -8.95
C TYR A 50 -1.88 -11.34 -10.39
N PRO A 51 -1.29 -12.26 -11.19
CA PRO A 51 -1.76 -12.49 -12.56
C PRO A 51 -3.20 -12.98 -12.56
N ASP A 52 -4.03 -12.41 -13.42
CA ASP A 52 -5.46 -12.75 -13.59
C ASP A 52 -6.27 -12.68 -12.28
N LEU A 53 -5.89 -11.78 -11.37
CA LEU A 53 -6.64 -11.52 -10.13
C LEU A 53 -8.00 -10.90 -10.42
N PHE A 54 -8.06 -10.03 -11.43
CA PHE A 54 -9.28 -9.35 -11.84
C PHE A 54 -9.71 -9.86 -13.23
N PRO A 55 -10.99 -10.25 -13.40
CA PRO A 55 -11.51 -10.67 -14.70
C PRO A 55 -11.46 -9.56 -15.75
N SER A 56 -11.71 -8.31 -15.34
CA SER A 56 -11.65 -7.14 -16.20
C SER A 56 -11.06 -5.93 -15.47
N TYR A 57 -10.69 -4.89 -16.22
CA TYR A 57 -10.28 -3.62 -15.62
C TYR A 57 -11.41 -2.97 -14.81
N GLU A 58 -12.65 -3.13 -15.24
CA GLU A 58 -13.82 -2.60 -14.52
C GLU A 58 -14.01 -3.28 -13.16
N ASP A 59 -13.71 -4.58 -13.04
CA ASP A 59 -13.72 -5.28 -11.75
C ASP A 59 -12.67 -4.73 -10.77
N TYR A 60 -11.50 -4.36 -11.30
CA TYR A 60 -10.49 -3.66 -10.53
C TYR A 60 -10.98 -2.28 -10.10
N LEU A 61 -11.56 -1.49 -11.01
CA LEU A 61 -12.12 -0.18 -10.67
C LEU A 61 -13.24 -0.29 -9.61
N ASN A 62 -14.08 -1.34 -9.65
CA ASN A 62 -15.09 -1.61 -8.63
C ASN A 62 -14.49 -1.85 -7.24
N LEU A 63 -13.33 -2.54 -7.16
CA LEU A 63 -12.59 -2.65 -5.91
C LEU A 63 -12.14 -1.28 -5.42
N ILE A 64 -11.55 -0.45 -6.30
CA ILE A 64 -11.08 0.89 -5.94
C ILE A 64 -12.23 1.81 -5.51
N ARG A 65 -13.41 1.73 -6.15
CA ARG A 65 -14.63 2.45 -5.73
C ARG A 65 -15.07 2.04 -4.33
N SER A 66 -15.10 0.74 -4.05
CA SER A 66 -15.45 0.23 -2.73
C SER A 66 -14.44 0.68 -1.66
N PHE A 67 -13.14 0.64 -1.99
CA PHE A 67 -12.08 1.14 -1.14
C PHE A 67 -12.21 2.65 -0.87
N ALA A 68 -12.49 3.47 -1.88
CA ALA A 68 -12.65 4.91 -1.71
C ALA A 68 -13.88 5.23 -0.83
N SER A 69 -15.00 4.55 -1.06
CA SER A 69 -16.21 4.68 -0.22
C SER A 69 -15.95 4.28 1.24
N GLN A 70 -15.28 3.16 1.48
CA GLN A 70 -14.94 2.70 2.83
C GLN A 70 -13.94 3.65 3.50
N SER A 71 -12.94 4.14 2.75
CA SER A 71 -11.96 5.13 3.23
C SER A 71 -12.63 6.42 3.67
N ARG A 72 -13.57 6.94 2.86
CA ARG A 72 -14.35 8.14 3.17
C ARG A 72 -15.18 8.00 4.46
N ARG A 73 -15.71 6.80 4.73
CA ARG A 73 -16.50 6.49 5.92
C ARG A 73 -15.64 6.42 7.18
N VAL A 74 -14.55 5.66 7.14
CA VAL A 74 -13.73 5.40 8.34
C VAL A 74 -12.78 6.55 8.70
N LEU A 75 -12.40 7.39 7.73
CA LEU A 75 -11.54 8.54 8.00
C LEU A 75 -12.28 9.59 8.82
N GLY A 76 -11.64 10.04 9.91
CA GLY A 76 -12.09 11.22 10.65
C GLY A 76 -12.10 12.47 9.78
N ARG A 77 -12.86 13.48 10.22
CA ARG A 77 -12.91 14.78 9.53
C ARG A 77 -11.51 15.41 9.43
N GLY A 78 -11.16 15.85 8.24
CA GLY A 78 -9.89 16.46 7.85
C GLY A 78 -8.69 15.51 7.79
N ARG A 79 -8.90 14.21 7.99
CA ARG A 79 -7.83 13.19 8.01
C ARG A 79 -7.43 12.76 6.60
N ILE A 80 -6.27 12.10 6.51
CA ILE A 80 -5.57 11.88 5.24
C ILE A 80 -5.66 10.43 4.78
N CYS A 81 -5.91 10.25 3.49
CA CYS A 81 -5.74 8.99 2.77
C CYS A 81 -4.52 9.08 1.87
N ALA A 82 -3.49 8.28 2.13
CA ALA A 82 -2.30 8.16 1.30
C ALA A 82 -2.32 6.83 0.54
N ILE A 83 -2.32 6.91 -0.79
CA ILE A 83 -2.42 5.75 -1.68
C ILE A 83 -1.17 5.68 -2.54
N VAL A 84 -0.39 4.63 -2.37
CA VAL A 84 0.75 4.32 -3.23
C VAL A 84 0.24 3.53 -4.44
N THR A 85 0.34 4.12 -5.63
CA THR A 85 -0.09 3.48 -6.88
C THR A 85 0.60 4.14 -8.09
N ASP A 86 0.72 3.44 -9.20
CA ASP A 86 1.21 3.99 -10.46
C ASP A 86 0.62 3.28 -11.68
N ASP A 87 0.82 3.86 -12.86
CA ASP A 87 0.31 3.27 -14.09
C ASP A 87 0.95 1.91 -14.40
N MET A 88 0.13 0.97 -14.87
CA MET A 88 0.58 -0.39 -15.18
C MET A 88 0.59 -0.68 -16.67
N LEU A 89 1.63 -1.38 -17.12
CA LEU A 89 1.67 -2.00 -18.43
C LEU A 89 1.32 -3.49 -18.28
N VAL A 90 0.15 -3.89 -18.77
CA VAL A 90 -0.32 -5.28 -18.71
C VAL A 90 -0.24 -5.89 -20.11
N LYS A 91 0.26 -7.14 -20.21
CA LYS A 91 0.26 -7.88 -21.48
C LYS A 91 -1.08 -8.59 -21.64
N GLU A 92 -1.74 -8.40 -22.78
CA GLU A 92 -3.04 -8.99 -23.08
C GLU A 92 -2.93 -9.98 -24.24
N GLY A 93 -3.46 -11.19 -24.04
CA GLY A 93 -3.49 -12.24 -25.06
C GLY A 93 -2.11 -12.81 -25.43
N SER A 94 -2.03 -13.42 -26.61
CA SER A 94 -0.79 -13.99 -27.20
C SER A 94 0.09 -12.93 -27.87
N ASN A 95 -0.37 -11.68 -27.97
CA ASN A 95 0.36 -10.61 -28.64
C ASN A 95 1.47 -10.05 -27.75
N SER A 96 2.57 -9.64 -28.39
CA SER A 96 3.74 -9.07 -27.73
C SER A 96 3.54 -7.64 -27.20
N ARG A 97 2.41 -7.00 -27.51
CA ARG A 97 2.14 -5.59 -27.21
C ARG A 97 1.34 -5.44 -25.91
N GLY A 98 1.94 -4.81 -24.90
CA GLY A 98 1.25 -4.49 -23.65
C GLY A 98 0.36 -3.24 -23.77
N ARG A 99 -0.73 -3.21 -23.00
CA ARG A 99 -1.61 -2.05 -22.83
C ARG A 99 -1.26 -1.32 -21.54
N LYS A 100 -1.14 0.01 -21.61
CA LYS A 100 -0.91 0.86 -20.43
C LYS A 100 -2.26 1.29 -19.83
N TYR A 101 -2.40 1.14 -18.52
CA TYR A 101 -3.58 1.48 -17.74
C TYR A 101 -3.30 2.67 -16.81
N PRO A 102 -4.11 3.75 -16.85
CA PRO A 102 -3.83 5.00 -16.15
C PRO A 102 -4.34 4.98 -14.70
N LEU A 103 -3.86 4.03 -13.89
CA LEU A 103 -4.35 3.78 -12.52
C LEU A 103 -4.34 5.03 -11.65
N VAL A 104 -3.36 5.92 -11.82
CA VAL A 104 -3.25 7.15 -11.03
C VAL A 104 -4.44 8.08 -11.29
N ALA A 105 -4.80 8.25 -12.57
CA ALA A 105 -5.89 9.12 -12.98
C ALA A 105 -7.25 8.54 -12.55
N ASP A 106 -7.45 7.24 -12.77
CA ASP A 106 -8.71 6.57 -12.43
C ASP A 106 -8.93 6.51 -10.91
N THR A 107 -7.89 6.20 -10.14
CA THR A 107 -7.96 6.22 -8.66
C THR A 107 -8.28 7.63 -8.15
N THR A 108 -7.68 8.66 -8.75
CA THR A 108 -7.94 10.05 -8.37
C THR A 108 -9.38 10.43 -8.65
N ARG A 109 -9.92 10.08 -9.82
CA ARG A 109 -11.33 10.33 -10.15
C ARG A 109 -12.27 9.64 -9.16
N ILE A 110 -12.03 8.36 -8.90
CA ILE A 110 -12.85 7.57 -7.98
C ILE A 110 -12.83 8.15 -6.55
N CYS A 111 -11.68 8.58 -6.04
CA CYS A 111 -11.59 9.21 -4.72
C CYS A 111 -12.34 10.55 -4.65
N LEU A 112 -12.27 11.36 -5.72
CA LEU A 112 -13.04 12.61 -5.82
C LEU A 112 -14.54 12.34 -5.84
N ASP A 113 -14.99 11.35 -6.62
CA ASP A 113 -16.40 10.98 -6.73
C ASP A 113 -16.94 10.41 -5.40
N ALA A 114 -16.08 9.77 -4.60
CA ALA A 114 -16.39 9.35 -3.23
C ALA A 114 -16.42 10.51 -2.22
N GLY A 115 -16.17 11.75 -2.63
CA GLY A 115 -16.22 12.94 -1.79
C GLY A 115 -14.96 13.19 -0.95
N LEU A 116 -13.82 12.61 -1.32
CA LEU A 116 -12.52 13.00 -0.77
C LEU A 116 -11.94 14.16 -1.58
N LEU A 117 -11.23 15.06 -0.91
CA LEU A 117 -10.56 16.20 -1.56
C LEU A 117 -9.17 15.79 -2.02
N TYR A 118 -8.80 16.11 -3.26
CA TYR A 118 -7.43 15.92 -3.74
C TYR A 118 -6.52 16.96 -3.08
N ARG A 119 -5.63 16.50 -2.20
CA ARG A 119 -4.76 17.39 -1.42
C ARG A 119 -3.44 17.64 -2.13
N ASP A 120 -2.74 16.59 -2.52
CA ASP A 120 -1.44 16.68 -3.19
C ASP A 120 -1.02 15.32 -3.78
N LYS A 121 0.13 15.29 -4.44
CA LYS A 121 0.81 14.06 -4.88
C LYS A 121 2.31 14.16 -4.66
N ILE A 122 2.87 13.11 -4.08
CA ILE A 122 4.31 12.93 -3.97
C ILE A 122 4.76 11.88 -4.98
N THR A 123 5.80 12.18 -5.75
CA THR A 123 6.49 11.23 -6.63
C THR A 123 7.56 10.50 -5.83
N TRP A 124 7.39 9.20 -5.64
CA TRP A 124 8.43 8.34 -5.08
C TRP A 124 9.36 7.88 -6.20
N VAL A 125 10.62 8.29 -6.15
CA VAL A 125 11.67 7.89 -7.10
C VAL A 125 12.55 6.80 -6.49
N LYS A 126 12.68 5.68 -7.20
CA LYS A 126 13.57 4.57 -6.89
C LYS A 126 14.94 4.79 -7.56
N PRO A 127 16.04 4.23 -7.02
CA PRO A 127 17.33 4.30 -7.68
C PRO A 127 17.31 3.71 -9.09
N ALA A 128 18.06 4.28 -10.03
CA ALA A 128 18.07 3.87 -11.44
C ALA A 128 18.34 2.36 -11.67
N GLY A 129 19.07 1.70 -10.77
CA GLY A 129 19.33 0.26 -10.82
C GLY A 129 18.08 -0.63 -10.69
N TYR A 130 16.96 -0.10 -10.21
CA TYR A 130 15.67 -0.81 -10.11
C TYR A 130 14.99 -1.04 -11.47
N THR A 131 15.45 -0.38 -12.54
CA THR A 131 14.97 -0.59 -13.92
C THR A 131 15.24 -2.00 -14.45
N ARG A 132 16.07 -2.82 -13.78
CA ARG A 132 16.42 -4.19 -14.19
C ARG A 132 15.22 -5.10 -14.47
N ILE A 133 14.04 -4.79 -13.93
CA ILE A 133 12.81 -5.56 -14.10
C ILE A 133 11.99 -5.09 -15.33
N SER A 134 12.20 -3.87 -15.85
CA SER A 134 11.48 -3.33 -17.02
C SER A 134 12.36 -2.42 -17.90
N ARG A 135 13.46 -2.95 -18.45
CA ARG A 135 14.33 -2.21 -19.39
C ARG A 135 13.69 -2.06 -20.77
N ARG A 136 12.74 -1.14 -20.88
CA ARG A 136 12.04 -0.78 -22.13
C ARG A 136 12.91 0.10 -23.03
N SER A 137 13.81 0.87 -22.43
CA SER A 137 14.81 1.66 -23.17
C SER A 137 15.72 0.80 -24.05
N GLY A 138 15.84 -0.50 -23.78
CA GLY A 138 16.60 -1.43 -24.62
C GLY A 138 16.09 -1.54 -26.06
N VAL A 139 14.82 -1.23 -26.32
CA VAL A 139 14.22 -1.32 -27.66
C VAL A 139 14.88 -0.33 -28.63
N VAL A 140 15.15 0.92 -28.21
CA VAL A 140 15.83 1.91 -29.06
C VAL A 140 17.31 1.59 -29.26
N LEU A 141 17.93 0.86 -28.32
CA LEU A 141 19.31 0.38 -28.51
C LEU A 141 19.39 -0.73 -29.57
N GLN A 142 18.33 -1.53 -29.71
CA GLN A 142 18.22 -2.56 -30.77
C GLN A 142 17.76 -1.96 -32.10
N HIS A 143 16.92 -0.92 -32.04
CA HIS A 143 16.36 -0.22 -33.20
C HIS A 143 16.58 1.29 -33.03
N PRO A 144 17.73 1.85 -33.47
CA PRO A 144 18.16 3.22 -33.17
C PRO A 144 17.45 4.27 -34.04
N TYR A 145 16.12 4.21 -34.07
CA TYR A 145 15.26 5.11 -34.84
C TYR A 145 14.20 5.74 -33.92
N PRO A 146 13.69 6.94 -34.26
CA PRO A 146 12.50 7.50 -33.60
C PRO A 146 11.34 6.48 -33.55
N MET A 147 10.42 6.66 -32.61
CA MET A 147 9.27 5.76 -32.35
C MET A 147 9.58 4.43 -31.65
N TYR A 148 10.86 4.04 -31.50
CA TYR A 148 11.27 2.87 -30.69
C TYR A 148 11.64 3.23 -29.24
N PHE A 149 11.49 4.50 -28.85
CA PHE A 149 11.77 4.96 -27.50
C PHE A 149 10.62 4.64 -26.54
N TYR A 150 10.94 3.91 -25.48
CA TYR A 150 10.04 3.65 -24.36
C TYR A 150 10.80 3.92 -23.06
N PRO A 151 10.34 4.86 -22.21
CA PRO A 151 11.06 5.20 -20.98
C PRO A 151 10.99 4.06 -19.96
N ASP A 152 12.06 3.83 -19.21
CA ASP A 152 12.03 2.93 -18.06
C ASP A 152 11.26 3.59 -16.91
N ASN A 153 10.40 2.85 -16.21
CA ASN A 153 9.72 3.39 -15.02
C ASN A 153 10.61 3.21 -13.79
N ILE A 154 10.89 4.31 -13.09
CA ILE A 154 11.61 4.32 -11.81
C ILE A 154 10.82 4.99 -10.70
N GLN A 155 9.59 5.40 -10.98
CA GLN A 155 8.78 6.14 -10.02
C GLN A 155 7.49 5.39 -9.69
N GLU A 156 6.88 5.78 -8.58
CA GLU A 156 5.49 5.53 -8.25
C GLU A 156 4.86 6.81 -7.68
N SER A 157 3.54 6.89 -7.67
CA SER A 157 2.82 8.02 -7.09
C SER A 157 2.31 7.69 -5.68
N ILE A 158 2.46 8.63 -4.75
CA ILE A 158 1.77 8.64 -3.47
C ILE A 158 0.71 9.74 -3.56
N LEU A 159 -0.52 9.33 -3.84
CA LEU A 159 -1.67 10.23 -3.91
C LEU A 159 -2.15 10.56 -2.50
N LEU A 160 -2.36 11.85 -2.22
CA LEU A 160 -2.86 12.32 -0.93
C LEU A 160 -4.26 12.90 -1.09
N PHE A 161 -5.21 12.31 -0.38
CA PHE A 161 -6.59 12.81 -0.29
C PHE A 161 -6.93 13.20 1.14
N GLN A 162 -7.89 14.11 1.30
CA GLN A 162 -8.33 14.58 2.60
C GLN A 162 -9.85 14.48 2.74
N ASN A 163 -10.30 14.02 3.91
CA ASN A 163 -11.73 13.88 4.20
C ASN A 163 -12.34 15.18 4.76
N GLY A 164 -12.62 16.15 3.90
CA GLY A 164 -13.09 17.48 4.33
C GLY A 164 -11.97 18.30 4.98
N GLU A 165 -12.33 19.26 5.84
CA GLU A 165 -11.36 20.19 6.45
C GLU A 165 -10.93 19.75 7.85
N PHE A 166 -9.64 19.92 8.16
CA PHE A 166 -9.08 19.61 9.46
C PHE A 166 -9.42 20.68 10.50
N ASP A 167 -9.97 20.24 11.63
CA ASP A 167 -10.25 21.12 12.75
C ASP A 167 -9.04 21.18 13.69
N TYR A 168 -8.37 22.33 13.69
CA TYR A 168 -7.20 22.60 14.52
C TYR A 168 -7.54 22.83 16.00
N SER A 169 -8.81 23.04 16.35
CA SER A 169 -9.22 23.21 17.75
C SER A 169 -8.84 21.98 18.60
N HIS A 170 -8.97 20.78 18.02
CA HIS A 170 -8.61 19.51 18.68
C HIS A 170 -7.14 19.44 19.11
N LEU A 171 -6.25 20.21 18.46
CA LEU A 171 -4.84 20.27 18.86
C LEU A 171 -4.60 21.14 20.08
N LYS A 172 -5.48 22.11 20.34
CA LYS A 172 -5.41 22.97 21.53
C LYS A 172 -5.78 22.19 22.79
N ASP A 173 -6.74 21.29 22.67
CA ASP A 173 -7.25 20.46 23.78
C ASP A 173 -6.44 19.17 23.99
N ALA A 174 -5.50 18.87 23.08
CA ALA A 174 -4.69 17.66 23.15
C ALA A 174 -3.78 17.69 24.40
N PRO A 175 -3.66 16.57 25.13
CA PRO A 175 -2.75 16.48 26.27
C PRO A 175 -1.31 16.84 25.88
N ARG A 176 -0.59 17.56 26.75
CA ARG A 176 0.76 18.05 26.42
C ARG A 176 1.72 16.93 26.00
N TYR A 177 1.64 15.77 26.63
CA TYR A 177 2.48 14.63 26.29
C TYR A 177 2.25 14.12 24.86
N VAL A 178 1.02 14.21 24.34
CA VAL A 178 0.68 13.81 22.97
C VAL A 178 1.35 14.77 21.99
N LEU A 179 1.24 16.08 22.23
CA LEU A 179 1.86 17.10 21.39
C LEU A 179 3.38 16.97 21.38
N GLU A 180 4.02 16.85 22.55
CA GLU A 180 5.48 16.69 22.64
C GLU A 180 5.95 15.38 21.98
N SER A 181 5.25 14.27 22.20
CA SER A 181 5.61 12.97 21.60
C SER A 181 5.34 12.89 20.10
N SER A 182 4.57 13.83 19.55
CA SER A 182 4.23 13.89 18.12
C SER A 182 5.01 14.98 17.39
N LYS A 183 5.90 15.71 18.08
CA LYS A 183 6.68 16.78 17.48
C LYS A 183 7.55 16.24 16.34
N ILE A 184 7.45 16.89 15.19
CA ILE A 184 8.26 16.56 14.02
C ILE A 184 9.66 17.13 14.23
N ASP A 185 10.67 16.29 13.99
CA ASP A 185 12.06 16.75 13.90
C ASP A 185 12.25 17.54 12.60
N THR A 186 12.25 18.86 12.71
CA THR A 186 12.36 19.78 11.57
C THR A 186 13.76 19.75 10.93
N VAL A 187 14.79 19.35 11.67
CA VAL A 187 16.15 19.19 11.12
C VAL A 187 16.19 17.96 10.23
N GLN A 188 15.64 16.84 10.71
CA GLN A 188 15.49 15.62 9.90
C GLN A 188 14.65 15.88 8.66
N LEU A 189 13.49 16.50 8.81
CA LEU A 189 12.55 16.80 7.72
C LEU A 189 13.22 17.56 6.57
N ASN A 190 14.03 18.58 6.89
CA ASN A 190 14.76 19.36 5.89
C ASN A 190 15.92 18.58 5.27
N LYS A 191 16.72 17.89 6.11
CA LYS A 191 17.89 17.12 5.65
C LYS A 191 17.48 16.00 4.68
N GLU A 192 16.41 15.29 5.00
CA GLU A 192 15.88 14.17 4.20
C GLU A 192 14.83 14.61 3.16
N ARG A 193 14.59 15.93 3.06
CA ARG A 193 13.72 16.58 2.08
C ARG A 193 12.29 16.05 2.06
N TRP A 194 11.70 15.77 3.23
CA TRP A 194 10.31 15.27 3.32
C TRP A 194 9.30 16.33 2.88
N ASN A 195 9.68 17.61 2.92
CA ASN A 195 8.87 18.75 2.51
C ASN A 195 8.71 18.91 0.99
N LEU A 196 9.39 18.10 0.18
CA LEU A 196 9.30 18.16 -1.27
C LEU A 196 8.27 17.16 -1.81
N THR A 197 7.73 17.45 -3.00
CA THR A 197 6.85 16.55 -3.75
C THR A 197 7.60 15.41 -4.45
N VAL A 198 8.91 15.30 -4.26
CA VAL A 198 9.73 14.21 -4.81
C VAL A 198 10.53 13.55 -3.69
N TRP A 199 10.26 12.27 -3.44
CA TRP A 199 10.95 11.48 -2.42
C TRP A 199 11.81 10.42 -3.06
N ASN A 200 13.12 10.49 -2.81
CA ASN A 200 14.08 9.49 -3.28
C ASN A 200 14.23 8.42 -2.20
N ILE A 201 13.60 7.27 -2.39
CA ILE A 201 13.57 6.19 -1.40
C ILE A 201 13.94 4.88 -2.10
N THR A 202 14.89 4.14 -1.53
CA THR A 202 15.28 2.83 -2.06
C THR A 202 14.21 1.80 -1.71
N ASN A 203 13.69 1.10 -2.71
CA ASN A 203 12.69 0.05 -2.49
C ASN A 203 13.31 -1.19 -1.82
N VAL A 204 12.47 -1.98 -1.14
CA VAL A 204 12.87 -3.22 -0.48
C VAL A 204 13.39 -4.21 -1.51
N LEU A 205 14.69 -4.53 -1.44
CA LEU A 205 15.28 -5.52 -2.34
C LEU A 205 14.72 -6.91 -2.03
N PRO A 206 14.35 -7.71 -3.06
CA PRO A 206 13.94 -9.10 -2.86
C PRO A 206 15.15 -9.91 -2.37
N MET A 207 15.28 -10.07 -1.06
CA MET A 207 16.26 -10.97 -0.45
C MET A 207 15.65 -12.36 -0.30
N ARG A 208 16.32 -13.37 -0.87
CA ARG A 208 15.97 -14.79 -0.68
C ARG A 208 16.00 -15.15 0.81
N GLY A 209 14.99 -15.88 1.29
CA GLY A 209 14.90 -16.34 2.68
C GLY A 209 14.25 -15.35 3.65
N ARG A 210 13.76 -14.19 3.18
CA ARG A 210 12.88 -13.35 4.01
C ARG A 210 11.47 -13.95 4.03
N VAL A 211 10.79 -13.74 5.15
CA VAL A 211 9.36 -14.06 5.34
C VAL A 211 8.48 -13.43 4.25
N GLU A 212 8.96 -12.33 3.67
CA GLU A 212 8.30 -11.55 2.63
C GLU A 212 8.74 -11.87 1.21
N GLU A 213 9.41 -13.00 1.01
CA GLU A 213 9.79 -13.45 -0.33
C GLU A 213 8.54 -13.63 -1.22
N GLY A 214 8.49 -12.88 -2.33
CA GLY A 214 7.35 -12.86 -3.24
C GLY A 214 6.17 -11.97 -2.80
N ILE A 215 6.39 -11.03 -1.86
CA ILE A 215 5.40 -10.04 -1.45
C ILE A 215 5.84 -8.66 -1.95
N ALA A 216 5.02 -8.02 -2.78
CA ALA A 216 5.19 -6.61 -3.11
C ALA A 216 4.90 -5.76 -1.87
N ALA A 217 5.94 -5.15 -1.30
CA ALA A 217 5.83 -4.22 -0.18
C ALA A 217 6.62 -2.96 -0.48
N PHE A 218 6.03 -1.80 -0.21
CA PHE A 218 6.76 -0.53 -0.21
C PHE A 218 7.71 -0.46 1.01
N PRO A 219 8.78 0.34 0.95
CA PRO A 219 9.73 0.49 2.04
C PRO A 219 9.11 1.17 3.26
N GLU A 220 9.53 0.76 4.46
CA GLU A 220 9.05 1.32 5.75
C GLU A 220 9.19 2.84 5.86
N GLU A 221 10.11 3.43 5.11
CA GLU A 221 10.32 4.88 5.10
C GLU A 221 9.08 5.65 4.64
N ILE A 222 8.31 5.13 3.67
CA ILE A 222 7.08 5.77 3.19
C ILE A 222 6.04 5.90 4.31
N PRO A 223 5.54 4.80 4.95
CA PRO A 223 4.61 4.93 6.05
C PRO A 223 5.22 5.68 7.23
N ARG A 224 6.54 5.59 7.48
CA ARG A 224 7.19 6.31 8.60
C ARG A 224 7.08 7.82 8.43
N ARG A 225 7.36 8.33 7.23
CA ARG A 225 7.19 9.75 6.88
C ARG A 225 5.73 10.16 7.02
N LEU A 226 4.81 9.44 6.38
CA LEU A 226 3.38 9.76 6.36
C LEU A 226 2.74 9.75 7.76
N ILE A 227 3.04 8.74 8.57
CA ILE A 227 2.53 8.61 9.95
C ILE A 227 3.03 9.77 10.81
N LYS A 228 4.32 10.13 10.73
CA LYS A 228 4.88 11.28 11.45
C LYS A 228 4.25 12.61 11.01
N LEU A 229 3.93 12.76 9.72
CA LEU A 229 3.40 14.01 9.16
C LEU A 229 1.89 14.20 9.41
N PHE A 230 1.11 13.12 9.50
CA PHE A 230 -0.35 13.19 9.45
C PHE A 230 -1.08 12.57 10.66
N THR A 231 -0.35 12.13 11.69
CA THR A 231 -0.97 11.60 12.92
C THR A 231 -0.27 12.07 14.19
N MET A 232 -1.01 12.05 15.29
CA MET A 232 -0.48 12.14 16.65
C MET A 232 -0.27 10.74 17.26
N VAL A 233 0.57 10.64 18.30
CA VAL A 233 0.74 9.41 19.09
C VAL A 233 -0.61 8.96 19.65
N GLY A 234 -0.88 7.64 19.61
CA GLY A 234 -2.13 7.02 20.06
C GLY A 234 -3.25 7.00 19.02
N GLU A 235 -3.13 7.78 17.94
CA GLU A 235 -4.11 7.76 16.84
C GLU A 235 -4.05 6.47 16.02
N THR A 236 -5.10 6.24 15.23
CA THR A 236 -5.27 5.00 14.46
C THR A 236 -4.78 5.17 13.02
N VAL A 237 -3.86 4.31 12.61
CA VAL A 237 -3.42 4.15 11.22
C VAL A 237 -4.11 2.93 10.62
N PHE A 238 -4.67 3.07 9.42
CA PHE A 238 -5.38 2.00 8.72
C PHE A 238 -4.68 1.61 7.42
N ASP A 239 -4.59 0.30 7.16
CA ASP A 239 -4.10 -0.25 5.89
C ASP A 239 -5.09 -1.30 5.33
N PRO A 240 -5.99 -0.92 4.40
CA PRO A 240 -7.01 -1.82 3.85
C PRO A 240 -6.45 -2.90 2.92
N PHE A 241 -5.16 -2.85 2.59
CA PHE A 241 -4.45 -3.84 1.77
C PHE A 241 -3.11 -4.16 2.45
N THR A 242 -3.19 -4.70 3.67
CA THR A 242 -2.09 -4.81 4.63
C THR A 242 -0.88 -5.59 4.10
N GLY A 243 -1.07 -6.56 3.22
CA GLY A 243 0.03 -7.35 2.67
C GLY A 243 0.82 -8.03 3.77
N SER A 244 2.13 -7.79 3.84
CA SER A 244 2.98 -8.32 4.91
C SER A 244 2.89 -7.56 6.24
N GLY A 245 2.19 -6.42 6.30
CA GLY A 245 2.00 -5.62 7.52
C GLY A 245 2.97 -4.45 7.72
N THR A 246 3.63 -3.96 6.67
CA THR A 246 4.64 -2.88 6.77
C THR A 246 4.08 -1.62 7.45
N THR A 247 2.91 -1.15 7.03
CA THR A 247 2.27 0.04 7.63
C THR A 247 2.01 -0.14 9.12
N LEU A 248 1.46 -1.29 9.51
CA LEU A 248 1.08 -1.56 10.91
C LEU A 248 2.30 -1.73 11.82
N LYS A 249 3.38 -2.35 11.32
CA LYS A 249 4.67 -2.41 12.01
C LYS A 249 5.14 -1.00 12.36
N VAL A 250 5.19 -0.11 11.36
CA VAL A 250 5.66 1.26 11.54
C VAL A 250 4.71 2.08 12.42
N ALA A 251 3.40 1.89 12.30
CA ALA A 251 2.42 2.53 13.19
C ALA A 251 2.72 2.22 14.66
N ARG A 252 2.90 0.94 15.00
CA ARG A 252 3.23 0.53 16.36
C ARG A 252 4.58 1.08 16.84
N GLU A 253 5.61 1.01 16.02
CA GLU A 253 6.93 1.58 16.35
C GLU A 253 6.88 3.07 16.66
N LEU A 254 5.97 3.80 16.00
CA LEU A 254 5.73 5.22 16.24
C LEU A 254 4.67 5.48 17.33
N GLY A 255 4.21 4.46 18.05
CA GLY A 255 3.25 4.64 19.13
C GLY A 255 1.81 4.91 18.68
N ARG A 256 1.44 4.52 17.46
CA ARG A 256 0.06 4.59 16.93
C ARG A 256 -0.62 3.23 17.02
N ARG A 257 -1.95 3.25 17.11
CA ARG A 257 -2.78 2.04 16.92
C ARG A 257 -2.80 1.70 15.44
N GLY A 258 -3.01 0.43 15.11
CA GLY A 258 -3.04 -0.04 13.73
C GLY A 258 -4.24 -0.93 13.46
N VAL A 259 -4.90 -0.72 12.32
CA VAL A 259 -5.95 -1.60 11.81
C VAL A 259 -5.60 -2.01 10.38
N GLY A 260 -5.77 -3.27 10.04
CA GLY A 260 -5.45 -3.79 8.71
C GLY A 260 -6.51 -4.73 8.14
N TYR A 261 -6.69 -4.72 6.82
CA TYR A 261 -7.39 -5.76 6.09
C TYR A 261 -6.45 -6.49 5.13
N GLU A 262 -6.58 -7.81 5.08
CA GLU A 262 -5.89 -8.66 4.11
C GLU A 262 -6.82 -9.76 3.63
N ILE A 263 -6.93 -9.96 2.32
CA ILE A 263 -7.82 -10.99 1.77
C ILE A 263 -7.16 -12.37 1.71
N ASP A 264 -5.83 -12.43 1.55
CA ASP A 264 -5.06 -13.65 1.41
C ASP A 264 -4.64 -14.25 2.76
N LEU A 265 -5.35 -15.28 3.19
CA LEU A 265 -5.08 -16.02 4.44
C LEU A 265 -3.65 -16.57 4.51
N GLU A 266 -2.98 -16.78 3.36
CA GLU A 266 -1.63 -17.33 3.31
C GLU A 266 -0.56 -16.32 3.77
N LEU A 267 -0.92 -15.04 3.88
CA LEU A 267 -0.11 -14.00 4.52
C LEU A 267 -0.12 -14.06 6.05
N GLY A 268 -1.00 -14.84 6.67
CA GLY A 268 -1.15 -14.93 8.13
C GLY A 268 0.14 -15.22 8.88
N ARG A 269 0.99 -16.10 8.36
CA ARG A 269 2.30 -16.37 8.97
C ARG A 269 3.20 -15.14 8.90
N ALA A 270 3.31 -14.52 7.73
CA ALA A 270 4.17 -13.36 7.52
C ALA A 270 3.75 -12.16 8.36
N ILE A 271 2.45 -11.90 8.44
CA ILE A 271 1.88 -10.85 9.29
C ILE A 271 2.18 -11.13 10.77
N ARG A 272 1.96 -12.37 11.25
CA ARG A 272 2.26 -12.72 12.66
C ARG A 272 3.73 -12.55 13.01
N GLU A 273 4.63 -13.00 12.14
CA GLU A 273 6.08 -12.88 12.35
C GLU A 273 6.55 -11.42 12.29
N LYS A 274 6.03 -10.61 11.35
CA LYS A 274 6.39 -9.19 11.22
C LYS A 274 5.83 -8.34 12.36
N LEU A 275 4.54 -8.55 12.67
CA LEU A 275 3.87 -7.78 13.69
C LEU A 275 4.25 -8.33 15.07
N GLY A 276 3.93 -9.55 15.44
CA GLY A 276 4.28 -10.11 16.77
C GLY A 276 3.89 -9.20 17.95
N GLY A 277 4.43 -9.49 19.14
CA GLY A 277 4.26 -8.64 20.34
C GLY A 277 2.89 -8.72 21.02
N GLU A 278 2.79 -8.07 22.19
CA GLU A 278 1.55 -7.96 22.95
C GLU A 278 0.51 -7.09 22.21
N ASN A 279 -0.79 -7.33 22.45
CA ASN A 279 -1.93 -6.57 21.89
C ASN A 279 -2.09 -6.64 20.35
N LEU A 280 -1.63 -7.72 19.70
CA LEU A 280 -1.99 -8.06 18.33
C LEU A 280 -3.23 -8.97 18.30
N ILE A 281 -4.32 -8.49 17.69
CA ILE A 281 -5.54 -9.25 17.45
C ILE A 281 -5.62 -9.56 15.95
N ILE A 282 -5.80 -10.84 15.61
CA ILE A 282 -6.00 -11.30 14.24
C ILE A 282 -7.30 -12.06 14.20
N GLU A 283 -8.18 -11.66 13.29
CA GLU A 283 -9.50 -12.27 13.14
C GLU A 283 -9.78 -12.61 11.68
N GLU A 284 -10.35 -13.79 11.44
CA GLU A 284 -10.79 -14.20 10.12
C GLU A 284 -12.27 -13.83 9.93
N ARG A 285 -12.60 -13.34 8.74
CA ARG A 285 -13.92 -12.85 8.35
C ARG A 285 -14.41 -13.56 7.10
N GLU A 286 -15.71 -13.45 6.87
CA GLU A 286 -16.32 -13.97 5.66
C GLU A 286 -15.72 -13.26 4.42
N GLY A 287 -15.34 -14.05 3.41
CA GLY A 287 -14.72 -13.53 2.19
C GLY A 287 -13.20 -13.57 2.16
N ALA A 288 -12.53 -13.99 3.26
CA ALA A 288 -11.12 -14.35 3.22
C ALA A 288 -10.87 -15.50 2.24
N ARG A 289 -9.73 -15.47 1.53
CA ARG A 289 -9.40 -16.43 0.46
C ARG A 289 -7.99 -16.97 0.63
N ARG A 290 -7.73 -18.15 0.07
CA ARG A 290 -6.36 -18.69 -0.09
C ARG A 290 -5.88 -18.39 -1.50
N LEU A 291 -5.10 -17.33 -1.69
CA LEU A 291 -4.77 -16.81 -3.02
C LEU A 291 -3.44 -17.30 -3.57
N ARG A 292 -2.34 -17.32 -2.79
CA ARG A 292 -1.00 -17.62 -3.34
C ARG A 292 -0.87 -19.02 -3.90
N LYS A 293 -1.33 -20.08 -3.23
CA LYS A 293 -1.31 -21.45 -3.77
C LYS A 293 -2.15 -21.54 -5.04
N SER A 294 -3.29 -20.85 -5.09
CA SER A 294 -4.14 -20.80 -6.29
C SER A 294 -3.43 -20.13 -7.46
N LEU A 295 -2.82 -18.97 -7.22
CA LEU A 295 -2.04 -18.21 -8.20
C LEU A 295 -0.78 -18.98 -8.66
N GLN A 296 0.00 -19.56 -7.74
CA GLN A 296 1.17 -20.39 -8.07
C GLN A 296 0.78 -21.61 -8.90
N ASN A 297 -0.33 -22.28 -8.58
CA ASN A 297 -0.85 -23.38 -9.37
C ASN A 297 -1.26 -22.93 -10.79
N LYS A 298 -1.89 -21.77 -10.94
CA LYS A 298 -2.21 -21.18 -12.25
C LYS A 298 -0.97 -20.82 -13.05
N VAL A 299 0.01 -20.15 -12.44
CA VAL A 299 1.29 -19.79 -13.08
C VAL A 299 2.04 -21.04 -13.53
N ARG A 300 2.07 -22.10 -12.70
CA ARG A 300 2.67 -23.39 -13.07
C ARG A 300 1.96 -24.04 -14.25
N ARG A 301 0.62 -24.00 -14.30
CA ARG A 301 -0.20 -24.48 -15.42
C ARG A 301 0.07 -23.68 -16.70
N GLN A 302 0.08 -22.34 -16.64
CA GLN A 302 0.38 -21.47 -17.80
C GLN A 302 1.79 -21.75 -18.37
N ARG A 303 2.81 -21.92 -17.51
CA ARG A 303 4.17 -22.29 -17.94
C ARG A 303 4.22 -23.68 -18.59
N SER A 304 3.43 -24.64 -18.10
CA SER A 304 3.33 -25.98 -18.70
C SER A 304 2.67 -25.96 -20.07
N VAL A 305 1.60 -25.18 -20.23
CA VAL A 305 0.90 -25.00 -21.52
C VAL A 305 1.78 -24.27 -22.53
N ALA A 306 2.50 -23.22 -22.12
CA ALA A 306 3.48 -22.54 -22.96
C ALA A 306 4.62 -23.47 -23.42
N LYS A 307 5.12 -24.36 -22.54
CA LYS A 307 6.10 -25.39 -22.92
C LYS A 307 5.54 -26.42 -23.90
N GLN A 308 4.28 -26.83 -23.75
CA GLN A 308 3.63 -27.76 -24.69
C GLN A 308 3.37 -27.13 -26.07
N LEU A 309 3.09 -25.82 -26.13
CA LEU A 309 2.93 -25.09 -27.40
C LEU A 309 4.25 -24.93 -28.16
N VAL A 310 5.39 -24.81 -27.47
CA VAL A 310 6.73 -24.77 -28.07
C VAL A 310 7.18 -26.14 -28.61
N LEU A 311 6.58 -27.23 -28.13
CA LEU A 311 6.95 -28.60 -28.51
C LEU A 311 6.06 -29.22 -29.61
N ARG A 312 5.07 -28.49 -30.14
CA ARG A 312 4.34 -28.96 -31.33
C ARG A 312 5.14 -28.61 -32.58
N PRO A 313 5.60 -29.60 -33.36
CA PRO A 313 6.18 -29.32 -34.67
C PRO A 313 5.11 -28.65 -35.52
N ILE A 314 5.46 -27.54 -36.14
CA ILE A 314 4.71 -27.00 -37.26
C ILE A 314 4.90 -28.03 -38.38
N PHE A 315 3.88 -28.83 -38.65
CA PHE A 315 3.79 -29.65 -39.86
C PHE A 315 3.22 -28.79 -40.99
#